data_AF-A0A951FHZ2-F1
#
_entry.id   AF-A0A951FHZ2-F1
#
_cell.length_a   1.000
_cell.length_b   1.000
_cell.length_c   1.000
_cell.angle_alpha   90.00
_cell.angle_beta   90.00
_cell.angle_gamma   90.00
#
_symmetry.space_group_name_H-M   'P 1'
#
loop_
_entity.id
_entity.type
_entity.pdbx_description
1 polymer ?
#
loop_
_entity_poly.entity_id
_entity_poly.type
_entity_poly.pdbx_seq_one_letter_code
_entity_poly.pdbx_strand_id
1 'polypeptide(L)'
;TPTPSTPTPTPQPTPPPEPDIIVDDTGKAFFSEGEQWDQLSGECAYGGQARTTKTINKSEVATHQAVWRPSVRGGTYDVYAFIPPCPANGPLTVAAQYIVHHAQGDSFVTINQRTTFGTWALLGRYSFAPGGDGYVQLRNTDPFGNYVMVFDALKLVAATP
;
A
#
# COMPACT_ATOMS: atom_id res chain seq x y z
N THR A 1 -55.99 29.78 10.03
CA THR A 1 -55.52 28.55 9.35
C THR A 1 -54.30 28.05 10.10
N PRO A 2 -54.27 26.83 10.66
CA PRO A 2 -53.06 26.33 11.30
C PRO A 2 -52.04 25.94 10.21
N THR A 3 -50.79 26.36 10.40
CA THR A 3 -49.65 26.05 9.53
C THR A 3 -49.32 24.55 9.64
N PRO A 4 -49.06 23.83 8.53
CA PRO A 4 -48.60 22.46 8.60
C PRO A 4 -47.20 22.42 9.22
N SER A 5 -47.03 21.64 10.29
CA SER A 5 -45.72 21.33 10.87
C SER A 5 -44.99 20.34 9.98
N THR A 6 -43.84 20.75 9.43
CA THR A 6 -42.93 19.87 8.67
C THR A 6 -42.40 18.77 9.58
N PRO A 7 -42.47 17.48 9.18
CA PRO A 7 -41.88 16.41 9.98
C PRO A 7 -40.35 16.59 10.08
N THR A 8 -39.81 16.41 11.27
CA THR A 8 -38.36 16.38 11.52
C THR A 8 -37.73 15.20 10.76
N PRO A 9 -36.63 15.37 10.01
CA PRO A 9 -35.96 14.25 9.37
C PRO A 9 -35.43 13.28 10.43
N THR A 10 -35.83 12.02 10.33
CA THR A 10 -35.27 10.93 11.15
C THR A 10 -33.79 10.77 10.80
N PRO A 11 -32.86 10.69 11.77
CA PRO A 11 -31.46 10.40 11.46
C PRO A 11 -31.37 9.03 10.79
N GLN A 12 -30.81 9.00 9.57
CA GLN A 12 -30.52 7.76 8.86
C GLN A 12 -29.35 7.07 9.59
N PRO A 13 -29.44 5.76 9.90
CA PRO A 13 -28.34 5.04 10.52
C PRO A 13 -27.10 5.10 9.61
N THR A 14 -25.94 5.44 10.18
CA THR A 14 -24.66 5.38 9.47
C THR A 14 -24.41 3.93 9.05
N PRO A 15 -24.12 3.64 7.77
CA PRO A 15 -23.77 2.28 7.35
C PRO A 15 -22.53 1.79 8.13
N PRO A 16 -22.44 0.48 8.43
CA PRO A 16 -21.26 -0.09 9.07
C PRO A 16 -20.00 0.22 8.26
N PRO A 17 -18.84 0.44 8.92
CA PRO A 17 -17.58 0.63 8.22
C PRO A 17 -17.25 -0.60 7.35
N GLU A 18 -16.77 -0.35 6.14
CA GLU A 18 -16.30 -1.39 5.22
C GLU A 18 -15.06 -2.07 5.81
N PRO A 19 -14.91 -3.42 5.72
CA PRO A 19 -13.69 -4.07 6.18
C PRO A 19 -12.47 -3.61 5.37
N ASP A 20 -11.32 -3.57 6.04
CA ASP A 20 -10.03 -3.29 5.42
C ASP A 20 -9.76 -4.28 4.27
N ILE A 21 -9.22 -3.77 3.17
CA ILE A 21 -8.77 -4.57 2.04
C ILE A 21 -7.28 -4.80 2.18
N ILE A 22 -6.85 -6.06 2.20
CA ILE A 22 -5.44 -6.44 2.30
C ILE A 22 -4.98 -7.13 1.02
N VAL A 23 -3.81 -6.73 0.53
CA VAL A 23 -3.09 -7.43 -0.53
C VAL A 23 -1.70 -7.78 -0.02
N ASP A 24 -1.48 -9.05 0.24
CA ASP A 24 -0.22 -9.64 0.70
C ASP A 24 0.69 -10.06 -0.47
N ASP A 25 2.02 -10.14 -0.30
CA ASP A 25 2.96 -10.52 -1.36
C ASP A 25 2.88 -11.99 -1.79
N THR A 26 2.14 -12.82 -1.03
CA THR A 26 1.75 -14.18 -1.42
C THR A 26 0.35 -14.25 -2.03
N GLY A 27 -0.38 -13.12 -2.04
CA GLY A 27 -1.76 -13.01 -2.49
C GLY A 27 -1.94 -12.95 -4.01
N LYS A 28 -3.12 -13.33 -4.50
CA LYS A 28 -3.46 -13.33 -5.94
C LYS A 28 -3.51 -11.94 -6.59
N ALA A 29 -3.68 -10.90 -5.79
CA ALA A 29 -3.72 -9.51 -6.23
C ALA A 29 -2.33 -8.83 -6.18
N PHE A 30 -1.29 -9.60 -5.86
CA PHE A 30 0.10 -9.18 -5.93
C PHE A 30 0.75 -9.72 -7.20
N PHE A 31 1.47 -8.84 -7.89
CA PHE A 31 2.21 -9.14 -9.11
C PHE A 31 3.64 -8.67 -8.94
N SER A 32 4.62 -9.47 -9.37
CA SER A 32 6.03 -9.10 -9.28
C SER A 32 6.78 -9.41 -10.56
N GLU A 33 7.74 -8.57 -10.89
CA GLU A 33 8.76 -8.79 -11.91
C GLU A 33 10.13 -8.84 -11.24
N GLY A 34 11.05 -9.60 -11.82
CA GLY A 34 12.37 -9.88 -11.25
C GLY A 34 12.50 -11.33 -10.79
N GLU A 35 13.73 -11.83 -10.85
CA GLU A 35 14.08 -13.21 -10.51
C GLU A 35 14.91 -13.23 -9.22
N GLN A 36 14.90 -14.36 -8.50
CA GLN A 36 15.75 -14.58 -7.32
C GLN A 36 15.55 -13.54 -6.21
N TRP A 37 14.30 -13.26 -5.86
CA TRP A 37 13.97 -12.47 -4.68
C TRP A 37 14.55 -13.13 -3.42
N ASP A 38 15.27 -12.34 -2.61
CA ASP A 38 15.54 -12.71 -1.23
C ASP A 38 14.22 -12.69 -0.44
N GLN A 39 14.13 -13.49 0.63
CA GLN A 39 12.92 -13.58 1.44
C GLN A 39 13.20 -13.30 2.92
N LEU A 40 12.25 -12.61 3.55
CA LEU A 40 12.10 -12.60 5.00
C LEU A 40 10.94 -13.54 5.32
N SER A 41 11.10 -14.40 6.32
CA SER A 41 10.08 -15.37 6.72
C SER A 41 9.84 -15.33 8.22
N GLY A 42 8.64 -15.75 8.62
CA GLY A 42 8.21 -15.79 10.01
C GLY A 42 7.22 -14.69 10.37
N GLU A 43 6.76 -14.70 11.63
CA GLU A 43 5.64 -13.88 12.11
C GLU A 43 5.88 -12.36 12.10
N CYS A 44 7.11 -11.93 11.84
CA CYS A 44 7.42 -10.50 11.71
C CYS A 44 6.96 -9.93 10.36
N ALA A 45 6.88 -10.75 9.31
CA ALA A 45 6.30 -10.34 8.04
C ALA A 45 4.78 -10.53 8.07
N TYR A 46 4.04 -9.66 7.39
CA TYR A 46 2.62 -9.88 7.21
C TYR A 46 2.43 -11.13 6.32
N GLY A 47 1.39 -11.94 6.59
CA GLY A 47 1.22 -13.21 5.90
C GLY A 47 2.30 -14.28 6.13
N GLY A 48 3.33 -13.98 6.94
CA GLY A 48 4.44 -14.90 7.25
C GLY A 48 5.62 -14.85 6.27
N GLN A 49 5.57 -13.99 5.25
CA GLN A 49 6.63 -13.81 4.25
C GLN A 49 6.70 -12.35 3.78
N ALA A 50 7.89 -11.89 3.44
CA ALA A 50 8.08 -10.70 2.63
C ALA A 50 9.21 -10.94 1.62
N ARG A 51 9.13 -10.25 0.49
CA ARG A 51 10.18 -10.23 -0.53
C ARG A 51 11.15 -9.08 -0.30
N THR A 52 12.42 -9.32 -0.61
CA THR A 52 13.45 -8.28 -0.57
C THR A 52 14.39 -8.37 -1.75
N THR A 53 15.02 -7.24 -2.06
CA THR A 53 16.11 -7.17 -3.03
C THR A 53 16.99 -5.96 -2.72
N LYS A 54 18.16 -5.89 -3.35
CA LYS A 54 19.00 -4.70 -3.26
C LYS A 54 18.45 -3.59 -4.15
N THR A 55 18.49 -2.37 -3.63
CA THR A 55 18.18 -1.18 -4.41
C THR A 55 19.29 -0.87 -5.38
N ILE A 56 18.93 -0.26 -6.49
CA ILE A 56 19.85 0.29 -7.46
C ILE A 56 19.60 1.79 -7.62
N ASN A 57 20.65 2.54 -7.95
CA ASN A 57 20.59 4.01 -8.04
C ASN A 57 20.26 4.56 -9.43
N LYS A 58 19.75 3.71 -10.32
CA LYS A 58 19.43 4.05 -11.71
C LYS A 58 18.11 3.43 -12.12
N SER A 59 17.08 4.25 -12.33
CA SER A 59 15.72 3.80 -12.63
C SER A 59 15.59 3.05 -13.96
N GLU A 60 16.46 3.34 -14.91
CA GLU A 60 16.41 2.82 -16.29
C GLU A 60 16.81 1.35 -16.34
N VAL A 61 17.49 0.87 -15.31
CA VAL A 61 18.00 -0.50 -15.20
C VAL A 61 17.38 -1.25 -14.01
N ALA A 62 16.24 -0.79 -13.48
CA ALA A 62 15.55 -1.49 -12.39
C ALA A 62 15.20 -2.91 -12.82
N THR A 63 15.53 -3.87 -11.97
CA THR A 63 15.40 -5.30 -12.26
C THR A 63 14.23 -5.93 -11.53
N HIS A 64 13.70 -5.28 -10.50
CA HIS A 64 12.63 -5.81 -9.67
C HIS A 64 11.51 -4.78 -9.50
N GLN A 65 10.28 -5.28 -9.55
CA GLN A 65 9.07 -4.50 -9.35
C GLN A 65 8.03 -5.34 -8.63
N ALA A 66 7.25 -4.70 -7.78
CA ALA A 66 6.01 -5.24 -7.24
C ALA A 66 4.84 -4.31 -7.55
N VAL A 67 3.68 -4.90 -7.81
CA VAL A 67 2.42 -4.19 -8.00
C VAL A 67 1.35 -4.92 -7.19
N TRP A 68 0.74 -4.20 -6.25
CA TRP A 68 -0.43 -4.65 -5.52
C TRP A 68 -1.69 -4.01 -6.16
N ARG A 69 -2.63 -4.83 -6.60
CA ARG A 69 -3.87 -4.40 -7.29
C ARG A 69 -5.13 -4.76 -6.49
N PRO A 70 -5.48 -3.98 -5.45
CA PRO A 70 -6.69 -4.23 -4.69
C PRO A 70 -7.94 -4.07 -5.56
N SER A 71 -8.93 -4.93 -5.37
CA SER A 71 -10.27 -4.72 -5.93
C SER A 71 -11.11 -3.94 -4.93
N VAL A 72 -11.54 -2.73 -5.29
CA VAL A 72 -12.28 -1.83 -4.40
C VAL A 72 -13.70 -1.58 -4.91
N ARG A 73 -14.63 -1.20 -4.02
CA ARG A 73 -15.99 -0.79 -4.43
C ARG A 73 -16.05 0.64 -4.98
N GLY A 74 -14.91 1.29 -5.10
CA GLY A 74 -14.78 2.72 -5.35
C GLY A 74 -14.93 3.52 -4.06
N GLY A 75 -14.54 4.80 -4.10
CA GLY A 75 -14.56 5.69 -2.94
C GLY A 75 -13.17 6.09 -2.47
N THR A 76 -13.09 6.71 -1.30
CA THR A 76 -11.84 7.22 -0.74
C THR A 76 -11.28 6.26 0.29
N TYR A 77 -9.98 5.96 0.20
CA TYR A 77 -9.29 5.02 1.07
C TYR A 77 -7.98 5.63 1.59
N ASP A 78 -7.67 5.38 2.86
CA ASP A 78 -6.31 5.49 3.38
C ASP A 78 -5.52 4.26 2.96
N VAL A 79 -4.39 4.48 2.29
CA VAL A 79 -3.54 3.41 1.73
C VAL A 79 -2.28 3.29 2.56
N TYR A 80 -1.99 2.08 3.04
CA TYR A 80 -0.84 1.79 3.87
C TYR A 80 0.01 0.67 3.28
N ALA A 81 1.33 0.75 3.45
CA ALA A 81 2.26 -0.34 3.19
C ALA A 81 2.83 -0.89 4.50
N PHE A 82 2.84 -2.21 4.66
CA PHE A 82 3.47 -2.83 5.81
C PHE A 82 4.97 -2.94 5.59
N ILE A 83 5.76 -2.44 6.55
CA ILE A 83 7.20 -2.58 6.56
C ILE A 83 7.58 -3.53 7.69
N PRO A 84 8.02 -4.77 7.41
CA PRO A 84 8.35 -5.74 8.45
C PRO A 84 9.44 -5.25 9.41
N PRO A 85 9.36 -5.57 10.71
CA PRO A 85 10.46 -5.43 11.65
C PRO A 85 11.48 -6.58 11.55
N CYS A 86 11.36 -7.44 10.53
CA CYS A 86 12.26 -8.58 10.34
C CYS A 86 13.70 -8.11 10.07
N PRO A 87 14.73 -8.79 10.64
CA PRO A 87 16.12 -8.55 10.27
C PRO A 87 16.34 -8.84 8.79
N ALA A 88 16.90 -7.88 8.06
CA ALA A 88 17.27 -8.04 6.65
C ALA A 88 18.78 -8.20 6.49
N ASN A 89 19.22 -8.70 5.33
CA ASN A 89 20.63 -8.86 4.95
C ASN A 89 21.28 -7.50 4.55
N GLY A 90 21.16 -6.51 5.43
CA GLY A 90 21.71 -5.17 5.27
C GLY A 90 20.75 -4.07 5.72
N PRO A 91 21.20 -2.81 5.70
CA PRO A 91 20.37 -1.67 6.07
C PRO A 91 19.21 -1.49 5.09
N LEU A 92 18.01 -1.26 5.62
CA LEU A 92 16.84 -0.92 4.81
C LEU A 92 17.04 0.44 4.11
N THR A 93 16.43 0.59 2.94
CA THR A 93 16.41 1.84 2.19
C THR A 93 15.69 2.93 2.98
N VAL A 94 16.15 4.17 2.78
CA VAL A 94 15.55 5.37 3.37
C VAL A 94 14.67 6.12 2.38
N ALA A 95 14.56 5.65 1.14
CA ALA A 95 13.94 6.38 0.06
C ALA A 95 13.18 5.45 -0.92
N ALA A 96 12.39 4.52 -0.39
CA ALA A 96 11.50 3.69 -1.19
C ALA A 96 10.38 4.55 -1.78
N GLN A 97 10.35 4.71 -3.11
CA GLN A 97 9.33 5.51 -3.79
C GLN A 97 8.18 4.61 -4.26
N TYR A 98 7.05 4.70 -3.58
CA TYR A 98 5.79 4.08 -3.97
C TYR A 98 5.07 4.97 -4.98
N ILE A 99 4.50 4.35 -6.01
CA ILE A 99 3.60 5.01 -6.96
C ILE A 99 2.20 4.49 -6.68
N VAL A 100 1.30 5.37 -6.26
CA VAL A 100 -0.12 5.05 -6.06
C VAL A 100 -0.89 5.53 -7.27
N HIS A 101 -1.43 4.62 -8.06
CA HIS A 101 -2.32 4.92 -9.17
C HIS A 101 -3.77 4.94 -8.67
N HIS A 102 -4.41 6.09 -8.76
CA HIS A 102 -5.77 6.33 -8.26
C HIS A 102 -6.59 7.12 -9.29
N ALA A 103 -7.85 7.44 -8.99
CA ALA A 103 -8.78 8.03 -9.96
C ALA A 103 -8.39 9.43 -10.47
N GLN A 104 -7.43 10.10 -9.82
CA GLN A 104 -6.91 11.42 -10.24
C GLN A 104 -5.54 11.32 -10.94
N GLY A 105 -5.01 10.12 -11.16
CA GLY A 105 -3.68 9.88 -11.73
C GLY A 105 -2.73 9.24 -10.72
N ASP A 106 -1.43 9.47 -10.91
CA ASP A 106 -0.37 8.89 -10.09
C ASP A 106 0.09 9.86 -9.00
N SER A 107 0.22 9.34 -7.79
CA SER A 107 0.90 10.00 -6.67
C SER A 107 2.18 9.26 -6.30
N PHE A 108 3.26 10.02 -6.06
CA PHE A 108 4.56 9.47 -5.70
C PHE A 108 4.84 9.75 -4.22
N VAL A 109 5.10 8.69 -3.45
CA VAL A 109 5.30 8.78 -1.99
C VAL A 109 6.60 8.10 -1.61
N THR A 110 7.48 8.84 -0.94
CA THR A 110 8.76 8.30 -0.46
C THR A 110 8.66 7.88 1.00
N ILE A 111 8.93 6.59 1.26
CA ILE A 111 8.95 6.02 2.61
C ILE A 111 10.38 5.66 2.99
N ASN A 112 10.75 6.03 4.22
CA ASN A 112 11.96 5.56 4.86
C ASN A 112 11.68 4.22 5.58
N GLN A 113 11.94 3.11 4.90
CA GLN A 113 11.68 1.78 5.46
C GLN A 113 12.55 1.49 6.69
N ARG A 114 13.72 2.13 6.83
CA ARG A 114 14.61 1.98 7.99
C ARG A 114 14.04 2.54 9.28
N THR A 115 13.21 3.58 9.22
CA THR A 115 12.63 4.20 10.43
C THR A 115 11.17 3.83 10.64
N THR A 116 10.48 3.34 9.60
CA THR A 116 9.05 3.03 9.63
C THR A 116 8.76 1.52 9.76
N PHE A 117 9.80 0.69 9.99
CA PHE A 117 9.64 -0.75 10.19
C PHE A 117 8.73 -1.09 11.38
N GLY A 118 8.11 -2.26 11.34
CA GLY A 118 7.15 -2.73 12.34
C GLY A 118 5.79 -2.03 12.30
N THR A 119 5.51 -1.24 11.25
CA THR A 119 4.28 -0.44 11.17
C THR A 119 3.63 -0.52 9.79
N TRP A 120 2.35 -0.12 9.75
CA TRP A 120 1.65 0.22 8.53
C TRP A 120 1.97 1.68 8.16
N ALA A 121 2.90 1.88 7.23
CA ALA A 121 3.29 3.18 6.73
C ALA A 121 2.17 3.78 5.87
N LEU A 122 1.60 4.92 6.27
CA LEU A 122 0.61 5.64 5.46
C LEU A 122 1.28 6.18 4.19
N LEU A 123 0.79 5.75 3.02
CA LEU A 123 1.16 6.33 1.74
C LEU A 123 0.35 7.61 1.47
N GLY A 124 -0.94 7.58 1.82
CA GLY A 124 -1.82 8.73 1.71
C GLY A 124 -3.29 8.34 1.62
N ARG A 125 -4.13 9.33 1.36
CA ARG A 125 -5.57 9.17 1.16
C ARG A 125 -5.92 9.46 -0.29
N TYR A 126 -6.55 8.50 -0.97
CA TYR A 126 -6.83 8.59 -2.40
C TYR A 126 -8.23 8.12 -2.74
N SER A 127 -8.79 8.67 -3.81
CA SER A 127 -10.08 8.24 -4.35
C SER A 127 -9.85 7.26 -5.50
N PHE A 128 -10.54 6.12 -5.47
CA PHE A 128 -10.44 5.04 -6.45
C PHE A 128 -11.77 4.85 -7.18
N ALA A 129 -11.67 4.49 -8.46
CA ALA A 129 -12.81 3.94 -9.21
C ALA A 129 -13.10 2.51 -8.72
N PRO A 130 -14.34 2.02 -8.82
CA PRO A 130 -14.65 0.62 -8.51
C PRO A 130 -13.89 -0.35 -9.43
N GLY A 131 -13.49 -1.50 -8.89
CA GLY A 131 -12.73 -2.53 -9.60
C GLY A 131 -11.26 -2.58 -9.19
N GLY A 132 -10.40 -3.09 -10.09
CA GLY A 132 -8.97 -3.34 -9.84
C GLY A 132 -8.02 -2.46 -10.64
N ASP A 133 -8.52 -1.34 -11.20
CA ASP A 133 -7.70 -0.41 -11.99
C ASP A 133 -6.73 0.36 -11.11
N GLY A 134 -7.10 0.62 -9.85
CA GLY A 134 -6.23 1.22 -8.85
C GLY A 134 -5.15 0.26 -8.37
N TYR A 135 -3.91 0.74 -8.23
CA TYR A 135 -2.80 -0.08 -7.77
C TYR A 135 -1.75 0.74 -7.05
N VAL A 136 -0.87 0.05 -6.33
CA VAL A 136 0.39 0.64 -5.85
C VAL A 136 1.53 -0.16 -6.43
N GLN A 137 2.54 0.55 -6.92
CA GLN A 137 3.76 -0.01 -7.48
C GLN A 137 4.97 0.40 -6.63
N LEU A 138 5.92 -0.51 -6.48
CA LEU A 138 7.26 -0.23 -5.95
C LEU A 138 8.29 -0.90 -6.87
N ARG A 139 9.34 -0.17 -7.23
CA ARG A 139 10.50 -0.69 -7.98
C ARG A 139 11.72 -0.66 -7.08
N ASN A 140 12.70 -1.54 -7.31
CA ASN A 140 13.92 -1.61 -6.49
C ASN A 140 14.91 -0.45 -6.72
N THR A 141 14.42 0.77 -6.81
CA THR A 141 15.19 1.96 -7.11
C THR A 141 15.14 2.93 -5.94
N ASP A 142 16.29 3.47 -5.58
CA ASP A 142 16.39 4.62 -4.66
C ASP A 142 17.57 5.52 -5.10
N PRO A 143 17.78 6.70 -4.52
CA PRO A 143 18.89 7.58 -4.94
C PRO A 143 20.31 7.08 -4.60
N PHE A 144 20.46 6.02 -3.81
CA PHE A 144 21.74 5.65 -3.20
C PHE A 144 22.29 4.30 -3.66
N GLY A 145 21.41 3.34 -3.96
CA GLY A 145 21.72 1.95 -4.28
C GLY A 145 22.23 1.15 -3.08
N ASN A 146 22.32 -0.17 -3.27
CA ASN A 146 22.90 -1.15 -2.33
C ASN A 146 22.24 -1.24 -0.94
N TYR A 147 21.09 -0.59 -0.73
CA TYR A 147 20.25 -0.81 0.43
C TYR A 147 19.31 -1.99 0.21
N VAL A 148 18.75 -2.56 1.26
CA VAL A 148 17.67 -3.54 1.14
C VAL A 148 16.34 -2.82 1.01
N MET A 149 15.52 -3.21 0.05
CA MET A 149 14.12 -2.78 -0.04
C MET A 149 13.21 -3.98 0.21
N VAL A 150 12.18 -3.76 1.03
CA VAL A 150 11.20 -4.78 1.40
C VAL A 150 9.87 -4.54 0.71
N PHE A 151 9.22 -5.63 0.34
CA PHE A 151 7.94 -5.71 -0.36
C PHE A 151 7.11 -6.77 0.38
N ASP A 152 6.04 -6.35 1.04
CA ASP A 152 5.20 -7.23 1.86
C ASP A 152 3.73 -6.96 1.50
N ALA A 153 2.99 -6.26 2.36
CA ALA A 153 1.55 -6.11 2.21
C ALA A 153 1.09 -4.65 2.03
N LEU A 154 -0.06 -4.49 1.39
CA LEU A 154 -0.85 -3.27 1.41
C LEU A 154 -2.14 -3.46 2.19
N LYS A 155 -2.58 -2.36 2.80
CA LYS A 155 -3.87 -2.21 3.43
C LYS A 155 -4.58 -0.97 2.94
N LEU A 156 -5.84 -1.11 2.56
CA LEU A 156 -6.73 -0.01 2.24
C LEU A 156 -7.85 0.03 3.28
N VAL A 157 -7.99 1.17 3.95
CA VAL A 157 -9.05 1.43 4.92
C VAL A 157 -10.00 2.44 4.29
N ALA A 158 -11.29 2.11 4.17
CA ALA A 158 -12.27 3.05 3.65
C ALA A 158 -12.32 4.30 4.55
N ALA A 159 -12.09 5.47 3.97
CA ALA A 159 -12.15 6.71 4.72
C ALA A 159 -13.61 7.04 5.04
N THR A 160 -13.91 7.30 6.32
CA THR A 160 -15.19 7.87 6.69
C THR A 160 -15.28 9.31 6.15
N PRO A 161 -16.41 9.71 5.56
CA PRO A 161 -16.69 11.09 5.18
C PRO A 161 -16.54 12.08 6.34
#